data_AF-A0A950V4Z9-F1
#
_entry.id   AF-A0A950V4Z9-F1
#
_cell.length_a   1.000
_cell.length_b   1.000
_cell.length_c   1.000
_cell.angle_alpha   90.00
_cell.angle_beta   90.00
_cell.angle_gamma   90.00
#
_symmetry.space_group_name_H-M   'P 1'
#
loop_
_entity.id
_entity.type
_entity.pdbx_description
1 polymer ?
#
loop_
_entity_poly.entity_id
_entity_poly.type
_entity_poly.pdbx_seq_one_letter_code
_entity_poly.pdbx_strand_id
1 'polypeptide(L)'
;MEPARLARELDEFLASSPHACVIEEGEILFDFSVARYSISGEHGKCLLHLWSPERNMVRRIVDIEHKAQQLRLAVQRLGKGKPTWLDVVSSRERRAPTVQRQARLAYQRWLQRVLERSFPEWGVQDITSSADLEHSLSSVYCRGLLRRGHSRICFLGVNDSELQASIDGALTFALLWLDFCRRRESERGVVECLRVFVPRGRSAVVHARMHWLDRQAARFELYEFDERAEELFHIDISDQGNIATRLVRCADNAKACQRFAASIARVRAAVPECETVVLSSSELAFRLHGLEFARAQVATSESFTLSEQIVFGSGAHETVLSPESEPLFLELMQRVRRERGPDGDRRSPLWRMQPERWLESQ
;
A
#
# COMPACT_ATOMS: atom_id res chain seq x y z
N MET A 1 -22.77 5.43 -24.51
CA MET A 1 -21.91 4.26 -24.74
C MET A 1 -22.61 3.00 -24.23
N GLU A 2 -22.30 1.81 -24.78
CA GLU A 2 -22.82 0.56 -24.24
C GLU A 2 -22.28 0.31 -22.82
N PRO A 3 -23.13 -0.02 -21.83
CA PRO A 3 -22.73 -0.26 -20.44
C PRO A 3 -21.65 -1.35 -20.28
N ALA A 4 -21.73 -2.42 -21.08
CA ALA A 4 -20.74 -3.50 -21.07
C ALA A 4 -19.35 -3.02 -21.52
N ARG A 5 -19.30 -2.05 -22.44
CA ARG A 5 -18.05 -1.45 -22.90
C ARG A 5 -17.42 -0.58 -21.82
N LEU A 6 -18.23 0.25 -21.14
CA LEU A 6 -17.77 1.08 -20.01
C LEU A 6 -17.18 0.22 -18.88
N ALA A 7 -17.86 -0.88 -18.55
CA ALA A 7 -17.40 -1.81 -17.52
C ALA A 7 -16.03 -2.41 -17.87
N ARG A 8 -15.86 -2.87 -19.12
CA ARG A 8 -14.60 -3.45 -19.61
C ARG A 8 -13.45 -2.43 -19.61
N GLU A 9 -13.69 -1.21 -20.12
CA GLU A 9 -12.67 -0.17 -20.17
C GLU A 9 -12.17 0.23 -18.77
N LEU A 10 -13.08 0.33 -17.80
CA LEU A 10 -12.70 0.62 -16.42
C LEU A 10 -11.96 -0.56 -15.77
N ASP A 11 -12.42 -1.78 -16.00
CA ASP A 11 -11.78 -2.98 -15.44
C ASP A 11 -10.35 -3.17 -15.98
N GLU A 12 -10.14 -2.99 -17.28
CA GLU A 12 -8.81 -3.04 -17.90
C GLU A 12 -7.85 -2.00 -17.29
N PHE A 13 -8.33 -0.77 -17.07
CA PHE A 13 -7.52 0.28 -16.46
C PHE A 13 -7.12 -0.08 -15.02
N LEU A 14 -8.09 -0.49 -14.19
CA LEU A 14 -7.85 -0.81 -12.78
C LEU A 14 -7.01 -2.08 -12.61
N ALA A 15 -7.20 -3.08 -13.47
CA ALA A 15 -6.36 -4.28 -13.51
C ALA A 15 -4.89 -3.94 -13.84
N SER A 16 -4.65 -2.96 -14.70
CA SER A 16 -3.29 -2.47 -15.01
C SER A 16 -2.70 -1.56 -13.93
N SER A 17 -3.53 -1.05 -13.02
CA SER A 17 -3.19 -0.01 -12.05
C SER A 17 -3.61 -0.43 -10.62
N PRO A 18 -2.93 -1.41 -10.00
CA PRO A 18 -3.32 -1.97 -8.69
C PRO A 18 -3.23 -0.97 -7.52
N HIS A 19 -2.57 0.16 -7.71
CA HIS A 19 -2.46 1.25 -6.73
C HIS A 19 -3.28 2.47 -7.12
N ALA A 20 -4.27 2.30 -7.99
CA ALA A 20 -5.11 3.41 -8.41
C ALA A 20 -5.85 4.05 -7.23
N CYS A 21 -6.15 5.33 -7.36
CA CYS A 21 -6.93 6.08 -6.38
C CYS A 21 -8.14 6.72 -7.04
N VAL A 22 -9.25 6.78 -6.30
CA VAL A 22 -10.46 7.48 -6.69
C VAL A 22 -10.49 8.82 -5.97
N ILE A 23 -10.57 9.91 -6.73
CA ILE A 23 -10.53 11.29 -6.27
C ILE A 23 -11.85 11.98 -6.65
N GLU A 24 -12.41 12.75 -5.72
CA GLU A 24 -13.56 13.63 -5.96
C GLU A 24 -13.22 15.02 -5.42
N GLU A 25 -13.36 16.06 -6.24
CA GLU A 25 -13.10 17.46 -5.83
C GLU A 25 -11.70 17.70 -5.22
N GLY A 26 -10.71 16.88 -5.59
CA GLY A 26 -9.32 16.96 -5.10
C GLY A 26 -9.02 16.12 -3.86
N GLU A 27 -10.03 15.51 -3.24
CA GLU A 27 -9.90 14.63 -2.08
C GLU A 27 -9.85 13.16 -2.51
N ILE A 28 -8.92 12.38 -1.94
CA ILE A 28 -8.86 10.93 -2.17
C ILE A 28 -10.01 10.27 -1.39
N LEU A 29 -10.94 9.67 -2.12
CA LEU A 29 -12.06 8.92 -1.54
C LEU A 29 -11.69 7.47 -1.28
N PHE A 30 -10.95 6.84 -2.19
CA PHE A 30 -10.53 5.44 -2.09
C PHE A 30 -9.10 5.26 -2.62
N ASP A 31 -8.31 4.44 -1.93
CA ASP A 31 -6.97 4.01 -2.33
C ASP A 31 -7.02 2.48 -2.47
N PHE A 32 -6.81 1.94 -3.67
CA PHE A 32 -6.94 0.51 -3.94
C PHE A 32 -5.80 -0.35 -3.35
N SER A 33 -4.83 0.26 -2.65
CA SER A 33 -3.96 -0.49 -1.74
C SER A 33 -4.73 -1.10 -0.55
N VAL A 34 -5.85 -0.50 -0.16
CA VAL A 34 -6.67 -0.92 0.99
C VAL A 34 -8.16 -1.10 0.65
N ALA A 35 -8.65 -0.38 -0.36
CA ALA A 35 -10.03 -0.45 -0.82
C ALA A 35 -10.24 -1.59 -1.83
N ARG A 36 -11.49 -2.04 -1.92
CA ARG A 36 -11.97 -3.03 -2.88
C ARG A 36 -13.03 -2.41 -3.79
N TYR A 37 -13.24 -3.01 -4.94
CA TYR A 37 -14.21 -2.56 -5.93
C TYR A 37 -14.89 -3.71 -6.67
N SER A 38 -16.09 -3.45 -7.16
CA SER A 38 -16.83 -4.32 -8.06
C SER A 38 -17.42 -3.50 -9.21
N ILE A 39 -17.39 -4.04 -10.41
CA ILE A 39 -17.96 -3.41 -11.60
C ILE A 39 -19.04 -4.34 -12.15
N SER A 40 -20.28 -3.85 -12.26
CA SER A 40 -21.37 -4.59 -12.89
C SER A 40 -21.89 -3.85 -14.12
N GLY A 41 -21.97 -4.57 -15.25
CA GLY A 41 -22.53 -4.08 -16.51
C GLY A 41 -23.98 -4.53 -16.73
N GLU A 42 -24.72 -4.81 -15.67
CA GLU A 42 -26.02 -5.49 -15.72
C GLU A 42 -27.19 -4.51 -15.96
N HIS A 43 -28.31 -5.04 -16.48
CA HIS A 43 -29.57 -4.29 -16.65
C HIS A 43 -29.44 -2.97 -17.43
N GLY A 44 -28.49 -2.91 -18.39
CA GLY A 44 -28.25 -1.71 -19.19
C GLY A 44 -27.61 -0.55 -18.42
N LYS A 45 -26.94 -0.82 -17.30
CA LYS A 45 -26.21 0.18 -16.50
C LYS A 45 -24.81 -0.33 -16.15
N CYS A 46 -23.85 0.58 -16.10
CA CYS A 46 -22.52 0.30 -15.55
C CYS A 46 -22.50 0.86 -14.13
N LEU A 47 -22.39 -0.01 -13.12
CA LEU A 47 -22.30 0.37 -11.72
C LEU A 47 -20.90 0.05 -11.20
N LEU A 48 -20.29 1.06 -10.57
CA LEU A 48 -19.05 0.93 -9.82
C LEU A 48 -19.38 0.97 -8.33
N HIS A 49 -19.07 -0.13 -7.64
CA HIS A 49 -19.16 -0.25 -6.20
C HIS A 49 -17.75 -0.22 -5.61
N LEU A 50 -17.53 0.63 -4.61
CA LEU A 50 -16.25 0.87 -3.95
C LEU A 50 -16.45 0.76 -2.43
N TRP A 51 -15.58 0.02 -1.74
CA TRP A 51 -15.64 -0.07 -0.29
C TRP A 51 -14.26 -0.21 0.36
N SER A 52 -14.17 0.29 1.58
CA SER A 52 -13.04 0.16 2.50
C SER A 52 -13.59 -0.06 3.91
N PRO A 53 -12.75 -0.34 4.93
CA PRO A 53 -13.22 -0.40 6.32
C PRO A 53 -13.91 0.89 6.80
N GLU A 54 -13.59 2.03 6.18
CA GLU A 54 -14.07 3.35 6.61
C GLU A 54 -15.30 3.82 5.82
N ARG A 55 -15.45 3.41 4.55
CA ARG A 55 -16.42 4.02 3.63
C ARG A 55 -16.96 3.00 2.61
N ASN A 56 -18.17 3.25 2.13
CA ASN A 56 -18.81 2.48 1.07
C ASN A 56 -19.49 3.44 0.07
N MET A 57 -19.36 3.21 -1.23
CA MET A 57 -19.85 4.07 -2.29
C MET A 57 -20.28 3.29 -3.53
N VAL A 58 -21.50 3.55 -4.03
CA VAL A 58 -21.99 3.04 -5.33
C VAL A 58 -22.23 4.22 -6.29
N ARG A 59 -21.80 4.08 -7.54
CA ARG A 59 -21.94 5.10 -8.59
C ARG A 59 -22.32 4.47 -9.92
N ARG A 60 -23.28 5.09 -10.63
CA ARG A 60 -23.58 4.71 -12.02
C ARG A 60 -22.66 5.48 -12.95
N ILE A 61 -21.88 4.77 -13.75
CA ILE A 61 -21.02 5.36 -14.78
C ILE A 61 -21.84 5.58 -16.04
N VAL A 62 -21.79 6.81 -16.54
CA VAL A 62 -22.48 7.25 -17.76
C VAL A 62 -21.49 7.44 -18.91
N ASP A 63 -20.28 7.87 -18.58
CA ASP A 63 -19.22 8.17 -19.56
C ASP A 63 -17.82 8.03 -18.95
N ILE A 64 -16.81 7.84 -19.80
CA ILE A 64 -15.39 7.75 -19.45
C ILE A 64 -14.58 8.64 -20.40
N GLU A 65 -13.88 9.63 -19.84
CA GLU A 65 -12.89 10.43 -20.57
C GLU A 65 -11.48 9.93 -20.26
N HIS A 66 -10.72 9.62 -21.31
CA HIS A 66 -9.33 9.23 -21.18
C HIS A 66 -8.41 10.44 -21.08
N LYS A 67 -7.57 10.44 -20.06
CA LYS A 67 -6.35 11.24 -19.98
C LYS A 67 -5.18 10.28 -19.77
N ALA A 68 -3.97 10.69 -20.14
CA ALA A 68 -2.81 9.81 -20.28
C ALA A 68 -2.62 8.76 -19.16
N GLN A 69 -2.84 9.13 -17.89
CA GLN A 69 -2.69 8.25 -16.71
C GLN A 69 -3.88 8.34 -15.75
N GLN A 70 -5.04 8.77 -16.27
CA GLN A 70 -6.23 9.07 -15.49
C GLN A 70 -7.47 8.78 -16.32
N LEU A 71 -8.43 8.09 -15.72
CA LEU A 71 -9.79 8.04 -16.24
C LEU A 71 -10.63 9.07 -15.49
N ARG A 72 -11.37 9.87 -16.23
CA ARG A 72 -12.34 10.78 -15.65
C ARG A 72 -13.74 10.23 -15.93
N LEU A 73 -14.41 9.79 -14.88
CA LEU A 73 -15.68 9.09 -14.92
C LEU A 73 -16.83 10.07 -14.73
N ALA A 74 -17.74 10.16 -15.69
CA ALA A 74 -19.01 10.85 -15.49
C ALA A 74 -19.93 9.92 -14.72
N VAL A 75 -20.20 10.25 -13.45
CA VAL A 75 -21.01 9.41 -12.56
C VAL A 75 -22.30 10.06 -12.14
N GLN A 76 -23.37 9.27 -12.07
CA GLN A 76 -24.64 9.66 -11.46
C GLN A 76 -24.72 9.12 -10.03
N ARG A 77 -25.02 10.02 -9.09
CA ARG A 77 -25.35 9.67 -7.70
C ARG A 77 -26.81 9.25 -7.61
N LEU A 78 -27.12 8.31 -6.71
CA LEU A 78 -28.51 7.92 -6.44
C LEU A 78 -29.31 9.15 -5.99
N GLY A 79 -30.42 9.45 -6.67
CA GLY A 79 -31.30 10.59 -6.36
C GLY A 79 -30.88 11.96 -6.92
N LYS A 80 -29.77 12.08 -7.67
CA LYS A 80 -29.39 13.34 -8.36
C LYS A 80 -29.38 13.16 -9.89
N GLY A 81 -30.05 14.05 -10.61
CA GLY A 81 -30.17 13.97 -12.08
C GLY A 81 -28.95 14.42 -12.88
N LYS A 82 -28.11 15.32 -12.33
CA LYS A 82 -26.90 15.82 -13.01
C LYS A 82 -25.68 14.95 -12.69
N PRO A 83 -24.92 14.49 -13.70
CA PRO A 83 -23.66 13.77 -13.47
C PRO A 83 -22.61 14.65 -12.76
N THR A 84 -21.83 14.03 -11.88
CA THR A 84 -20.62 14.58 -11.26
C THR A 84 -19.40 13.85 -11.79
N TRP A 85 -18.23 14.45 -11.68
CA TRP A 85 -16.98 13.83 -12.14
C TRP A 85 -16.25 13.15 -10.99
N LEU A 86 -15.80 11.92 -11.24
CA LEU A 86 -14.83 11.21 -10.40
C LEU A 86 -13.57 10.97 -11.21
N ASP A 87 -12.42 11.18 -10.57
CA ASP A 87 -11.12 10.96 -11.19
C ASP A 87 -10.52 9.65 -10.66
N VAL A 88 -10.18 8.72 -11.55
CA VAL A 88 -9.44 7.51 -11.23
C VAL A 88 -8.03 7.67 -11.78
N VAL A 89 -7.04 7.80 -10.88
CA VAL A 89 -5.64 7.96 -11.24
C VAL A 89 -4.90 6.64 -11.06
N SER A 90 -3.99 6.30 -11.98
CA SER A 90 -3.31 4.99 -11.99
C SER A 90 -2.42 4.72 -10.77
N SER A 91 -2.01 5.77 -10.07
CA SER A 91 -1.33 5.69 -8.78
C SER A 91 -1.54 6.99 -8.02
N ARG A 92 -1.56 6.91 -6.68
CA ARG A 92 -1.41 8.06 -5.77
C ARG A 92 -0.19 8.91 -6.13
N GLU A 93 0.83 8.28 -6.73
CA GLU A 93 2.07 8.91 -7.16
C GLU A 93 2.14 9.04 -8.68
N ARG A 94 2.03 10.29 -9.14
CA ARG A 94 3.11 10.92 -9.89
C ARG A 94 2.89 12.44 -9.89
N ARG A 95 3.36 13.09 -8.83
CA ARG A 95 4.02 14.38 -9.07
C ARG A 95 5.12 14.10 -10.10
N ALA A 96 5.26 14.95 -11.12
CA ALA A 96 6.30 14.75 -12.12
C ALA A 96 7.66 14.53 -11.40
N PRO A 97 8.54 13.63 -11.87
CA PRO A 97 9.81 13.32 -11.19
C PRO A 97 10.65 14.57 -10.87
N THR A 98 10.52 15.61 -11.69
CA THR A 98 11.09 16.95 -11.48
C THR A 98 10.57 17.63 -10.23
N VAL A 99 9.26 17.59 -9.97
CA VAL A 99 8.61 18.18 -8.78
C VAL A 99 9.01 17.43 -7.52
N GLN A 100 9.07 16.09 -7.55
CA GLN A 100 9.56 15.31 -6.41
C GLN A 100 11.02 15.62 -6.10
N ARG A 101 11.87 15.70 -7.13
CA ARG A 101 13.28 16.09 -6.98
C ARG A 101 13.41 17.49 -6.37
N GLN A 102 12.59 18.45 -6.82
CA GLN A 102 12.57 19.80 -6.26
C GLN A 102 12.15 19.81 -4.78
N ALA A 103 11.12 19.03 -4.41
CA ALA A 103 10.68 18.89 -3.02
C ALA A 103 11.80 18.31 -2.13
N ARG A 104 12.49 17.26 -2.58
CA ARG A 104 13.63 16.66 -1.87
C ARG A 104 14.80 17.63 -1.68
N LEU A 105 15.10 18.43 -2.70
CA LEU A 105 16.13 19.49 -2.61
C LEU A 105 15.72 20.66 -1.72
N ALA A 106 14.43 21.01 -1.68
CA ALA A 106 13.91 22.00 -0.73
C ALA A 106 14.02 21.47 0.71
N TYR A 107 13.56 20.24 0.94
CA TYR A 107 13.65 19.56 2.22
C TYR A 107 15.09 19.45 2.72
N GLN A 108 16.05 19.08 1.86
CA GLN A 108 17.46 19.03 2.23
C GLN A 108 17.96 20.38 2.81
N ARG A 109 17.60 21.50 2.17
CA ARG A 109 17.95 22.85 2.64
C ARG A 109 17.24 23.21 3.95
N TRP A 110 15.99 22.79 4.11
CA TRP A 110 15.25 23.02 5.35
C TRP A 110 15.82 22.23 6.50
N LEU A 111 16.02 20.92 6.32
CA LEU A 111 16.60 20.05 7.32
C LEU A 111 18.00 20.55 7.74
N GLN A 112 18.86 20.94 6.80
CA GLN A 112 20.17 21.52 7.14
C GLN A 112 20.03 22.74 8.06
N ARG A 113 19.21 23.73 7.68
CA ARG A 113 19.03 24.96 8.48
C ARG A 113 18.50 24.66 9.87
N VAL A 114 17.55 23.72 9.99
CA VAL A 114 16.97 23.35 11.28
C VAL A 114 17.97 22.59 12.13
N LEU A 115 18.76 21.69 11.55
CA LEU A 115 19.83 20.99 12.28
C LEU A 115 20.89 21.97 12.82
N GLU A 116 21.34 22.92 12.02
CA GLU A 116 22.30 23.95 12.43
C GLU A 116 21.74 24.84 13.55
N ARG A 117 20.43 25.11 13.55
CA ARG A 117 19.75 25.91 14.57
C ARG A 117 19.49 25.14 15.86
N SER A 118 19.00 23.90 15.75
CA SER A 118 18.58 23.07 16.90
C SER A 118 19.75 22.36 17.58
N PHE A 119 20.86 22.16 16.87
CA PHE A 119 22.05 21.47 17.37
C PHE A 119 23.33 22.26 17.04
N PRO A 120 23.47 23.51 17.54
CA PRO A 120 24.55 24.43 17.14
C PRO A 120 25.96 23.91 17.48
N GLU A 121 26.07 22.97 18.42
CA GLU A 121 27.33 22.33 18.80
C GLU A 121 27.77 21.20 17.83
N TRP A 122 26.94 20.87 16.84
CA TRP A 122 27.20 19.84 15.84
C TRP A 122 27.26 20.44 14.43
N GLY A 123 28.41 20.31 13.76
CA GLY A 123 28.54 20.74 12.36
C GLY A 123 27.89 19.73 11.41
N VAL A 124 27.01 20.21 10.52
CA VAL A 124 26.42 19.40 9.44
C VAL A 124 27.46 19.12 8.36
N GLN A 125 27.62 17.86 7.97
CA GLN A 125 28.56 17.40 6.94
C GLN A 125 27.87 16.43 5.98
N ASP A 126 28.31 16.44 4.72
CA ASP A 126 27.92 15.49 3.67
C ASP A 126 26.41 15.28 3.50
N ILE A 127 25.62 16.36 3.65
CA ILE A 127 24.18 16.29 3.46
C ILE A 127 23.84 16.06 1.99
N THR A 128 23.08 15.00 1.72
CA THR A 128 22.73 14.58 0.35
C THR A 128 21.41 13.83 0.29
N SER A 129 20.76 13.91 -0.85
CA SER A 129 19.60 13.10 -1.24
C SER A 129 19.85 12.35 -2.56
N SER A 130 21.10 12.25 -3.00
CA SER A 130 21.45 11.51 -4.22
C SER A 130 21.23 10.01 -4.04
N ALA A 131 20.82 9.31 -5.10
CA ALA A 131 20.73 7.85 -5.07
C ALA A 131 22.14 7.22 -5.13
N ASP A 132 22.33 6.15 -4.39
CA ASP A 132 23.50 5.27 -4.46
C ASP A 132 23.01 3.83 -4.39
N LEU A 133 22.94 3.19 -5.55
CA LEU A 133 22.36 1.85 -5.72
C LEU A 133 23.29 0.75 -5.17
N GLU A 134 24.60 0.99 -5.13
CA GLU A 134 25.59 0.05 -4.62
C GLU A 134 25.37 -0.20 -3.12
N HIS A 135 25.09 0.88 -2.38
CA HIS A 135 24.85 0.83 -0.93
C HIS A 135 23.36 0.82 -0.57
N SER A 136 22.46 0.62 -1.54
CA SER A 136 21.00 0.63 -1.34
C SER A 136 20.46 1.93 -0.71
N LEU A 137 21.06 3.08 -1.02
CA LEU A 137 20.67 4.39 -0.51
C LEU A 137 19.75 5.09 -1.52
N SER A 138 18.46 5.17 -1.18
CA SER A 138 17.43 5.80 -2.01
C SER A 138 17.52 7.33 -2.02
N SER A 139 17.10 7.94 -3.14
CA SER A 139 16.98 9.40 -3.25
C SER A 139 15.79 10.01 -2.52
N VAL A 140 14.88 9.17 -2.01
CA VAL A 140 13.74 9.58 -1.18
C VAL A 140 14.19 10.23 0.13
N TYR A 141 15.33 9.78 0.66
CA TYR A 141 15.80 10.16 1.98
C TYR A 141 16.98 11.12 1.89
N CYS A 142 16.82 12.27 2.55
CA CYS A 142 17.94 13.15 2.84
C CYS A 142 18.76 12.53 3.97
N ARG A 143 20.07 12.50 3.83
CA ARG A 143 20.98 11.88 4.81
C ARG A 143 22.25 12.68 4.94
N GLY A 144 22.92 12.53 6.07
CA GLY A 144 24.20 13.18 6.31
C GLY A 144 24.78 12.82 7.68
N LEU A 145 25.79 13.59 8.08
CA LEU A 145 26.47 13.45 9.35
C LEU A 145 26.44 14.77 10.12
N LEU A 146 26.32 14.66 11.43
CA LEU A 146 26.59 15.71 12.40
C LEU A 146 27.93 15.39 13.07
N ARG A 147 28.83 16.36 13.17
CA ARG A 147 30.17 16.16 13.72
C ARG A 147 30.46 17.10 14.89
N ARG A 148 31.04 16.54 15.95
CA ARG A 148 31.60 17.28 17.09
C ARG A 148 32.88 16.59 17.56
N GLY A 149 34.03 17.13 17.14
CA GLY A 149 35.34 16.50 17.39
C GLY A 149 35.45 15.13 16.71
N HIS A 150 35.68 14.08 17.52
CA HIS A 150 35.69 12.68 17.09
C HIS A 150 34.31 11.99 17.15
N SER A 151 33.33 12.60 17.82
CA SER A 151 31.96 12.07 17.86
C SER A 151 31.20 12.45 16.61
N ARG A 152 30.40 11.50 16.13
CA ARG A 152 29.55 11.64 14.95
C ARG A 152 28.16 11.10 15.23
N ILE A 153 27.17 11.78 14.68
CA ILE A 153 25.77 11.33 14.66
C ILE A 153 25.36 11.24 13.19
N CYS A 154 24.91 10.08 12.74
CA CYS A 154 24.29 9.98 11.43
C CYS A 154 22.84 10.42 11.52
N PHE A 155 22.34 11.04 10.47
CA PHE A 155 20.94 11.36 10.37
C PHE A 155 20.35 10.97 9.03
N LEU A 156 19.05 10.70 9.06
CA LEU A 156 18.23 10.48 7.88
C LEU A 156 16.88 11.17 8.06
N GLY A 157 16.42 11.87 7.04
CA GLY A 157 15.15 12.59 7.01
C GLY A 157 14.34 12.29 5.76
N VAL A 158 13.02 12.30 5.90
CA VAL A 158 12.05 12.13 4.83
C VAL A 158 11.05 13.28 4.85
N ASN A 159 10.68 13.78 3.65
CA ASN A 159 9.79 14.94 3.52
C ASN A 159 8.29 14.57 3.57
N ASP A 160 7.44 15.55 3.88
CA ASP A 160 5.99 15.44 4.08
C ASP A 160 5.24 15.01 2.82
N SER A 161 5.86 15.21 1.66
CA SER A 161 5.29 14.91 0.37
C SER A 161 5.54 13.48 -0.12
N GLU A 162 6.39 12.73 0.58
CA GLU A 162 6.58 11.30 0.31
C GLU A 162 5.40 10.46 0.86
N LEU A 163 5.23 9.28 0.28
CA LEU A 163 4.20 8.33 0.70
C LEU A 163 4.43 7.82 2.14
N GLN A 164 3.33 7.36 2.76
CA GLN A 164 3.40 6.76 4.09
C GLN A 164 4.30 5.52 4.09
N ALA A 165 4.22 4.68 3.05
CA ALA A 165 5.10 3.52 2.91
C ALA A 165 6.59 3.90 2.91
N SER A 166 6.95 5.02 2.26
CA SER A 166 8.33 5.55 2.28
C SER A 166 8.73 6.04 3.67
N ILE A 167 7.82 6.71 4.39
CA ILE A 167 8.08 7.17 5.77
C ILE A 167 8.24 5.98 6.71
N ASP A 168 7.34 4.99 6.62
CA ASP A 168 7.38 3.76 7.41
C ASP A 168 8.67 2.97 7.14
N GLY A 169 9.15 3.01 5.89
CA GLY A 169 10.41 2.40 5.44
C GLY A 169 11.67 3.17 5.83
N ALA A 170 11.58 4.39 6.34
CA ALA A 170 12.73 5.26 6.59
C ALA A 170 13.76 4.62 7.53
N LEU A 171 13.29 3.87 8.55
CA LEU A 171 14.17 3.24 9.52
C LEU A 171 15.17 2.26 8.87
N THR A 172 14.72 1.48 7.89
CA THR A 172 15.60 0.53 7.19
C THR A 172 16.76 1.25 6.51
N PHE A 173 16.46 2.31 5.77
CA PHE A 173 17.49 3.12 5.10
C PHE A 173 18.36 3.88 6.09
N ALA A 174 17.82 4.26 7.24
CA ALA A 174 18.57 4.93 8.30
C ALA A 174 19.60 3.99 8.94
N LEU A 175 19.25 2.71 9.13
CA LEU A 175 20.17 1.68 9.61
C LEU A 175 21.25 1.34 8.57
N LEU A 176 20.89 1.25 7.28
CA LEU A 176 21.87 1.09 6.20
C LEU A 176 22.85 2.27 6.15
N TRP A 177 22.35 3.50 6.32
CA TRP A 177 23.20 4.68 6.40
C TRP A 177 24.12 4.66 7.63
N LEU A 178 23.63 4.24 8.80
CA LEU A 178 24.44 4.07 10.01
C LEU A 178 25.61 3.09 9.78
N ASP A 179 25.35 1.92 9.18
CA ASP A 179 26.39 0.93 8.86
C ASP A 179 27.41 1.50 7.85
N PHE A 180 26.94 2.14 6.78
CA PHE A 180 27.80 2.81 5.82
C PHE A 180 28.71 3.87 6.48
N CYS A 181 28.14 4.74 7.31
CA CYS A 181 28.90 5.76 8.04
C CYS A 181 29.94 5.16 8.98
N ARG A 182 29.62 4.07 9.68
CA ARG A 182 30.56 3.38 10.58
C ARG A 182 31.77 2.85 9.84
N ARG A 183 31.58 2.26 8.65
CA ARG A 183 32.68 1.79 7.80
C ARG A 183 33.51 2.96 7.30
N ARG A 184 32.86 4.00 6.78
CA ARG A 184 33.51 5.18 6.19
C ARG A 184 34.29 6.02 7.19
N GLU A 185 33.80 6.15 8.42
CA GLU A 185 34.38 7.02 9.45
C GLU A 185 35.26 6.28 10.45
N SER A 186 35.48 4.97 10.28
CA SER A 186 36.20 4.08 11.20
C SER A 186 37.56 4.62 11.67
N GLU A 187 38.34 5.24 10.79
CA GLU A 187 39.65 5.83 11.12
C GLU A 187 39.56 7.27 11.64
N ARG A 188 38.44 7.94 11.41
CA ARG A 188 38.26 9.38 11.66
C ARG A 188 37.49 9.66 12.95
N GLY A 189 36.77 8.67 13.49
CA GLY A 189 36.18 8.64 14.84
C GLY A 189 34.92 7.79 14.92
N VAL A 190 34.04 8.07 15.90
CA VAL A 190 32.99 7.14 16.32
C VAL A 190 31.60 7.65 15.95
N VAL A 191 30.82 6.82 15.25
CA VAL A 191 29.40 7.07 14.96
C VAL A 191 28.54 6.45 16.08
N GLU A 192 28.15 7.29 17.03
CA GLU A 192 27.51 6.88 18.29
C GLU A 192 25.98 6.85 18.23
N CYS A 193 25.38 7.64 17.33
CA CYS A 193 23.93 7.86 17.31
C CYS A 193 23.38 7.90 15.88
N LEU A 194 22.15 7.42 15.73
CA LEU A 194 21.29 7.60 14.56
C LEU A 194 20.08 8.46 14.92
N ARG A 195 19.92 9.59 14.22
CA ARG A 195 18.74 10.47 14.29
C ARG A 195 17.85 10.27 13.06
N VAL A 196 16.58 9.97 13.28
CA VAL A 196 15.58 9.82 12.21
C VAL A 196 14.59 10.99 12.28
N PHE A 197 14.38 11.66 11.16
CA PHE A 197 13.47 12.80 11.01
C PHE A 197 12.30 12.41 10.10
N VAL A 198 11.09 12.38 10.64
CA VAL A 198 9.86 12.04 9.89
C VAL A 198 8.86 13.18 9.95
N PRO A 199 7.93 13.31 9.00
CA PRO A 199 6.92 14.35 9.03
C PRO A 199 6.03 14.25 10.27
N ARG A 200 5.63 15.41 10.80
CA ARG A 200 4.73 15.52 11.95
C ARG A 200 3.46 14.69 11.80
N GLY A 201 3.11 13.92 12.83
CA GLY A 201 1.94 13.05 12.85
C GLY A 201 2.04 11.78 12.00
N ARG A 202 3.21 11.48 11.39
CA ARG A 202 3.41 10.32 10.50
C ARG A 202 4.45 9.33 11.01
N SER A 203 4.81 9.43 12.29
CA SER A 203 5.89 8.66 12.92
C SER A 203 5.50 7.28 13.45
N ALA A 204 4.20 6.96 13.54
CA ALA A 204 3.69 5.81 14.31
C ALA A 204 4.41 4.48 14.03
N VAL A 205 4.59 4.11 12.76
CA VAL A 205 5.26 2.84 12.39
C VAL A 205 6.75 2.88 12.68
N VAL A 206 7.42 4.01 12.39
CA VAL A 206 8.86 4.18 12.64
C VAL A 206 9.14 4.11 14.14
N HIS A 207 8.34 4.81 14.94
CA HIS A 207 8.39 4.79 16.40
C HIS A 207 8.21 3.37 16.95
N ALA A 208 7.16 2.66 16.54
CA ALA A 208 6.90 1.29 16.97
C ALA A 208 8.05 0.33 16.65
N ARG A 209 8.74 0.52 15.52
CA ARG A 209 9.92 -0.28 15.12
C ARG A 209 11.17 0.11 15.90
N MET A 210 11.41 1.41 16.10
CA MET A 210 12.58 1.92 16.82
C MET A 210 12.59 1.50 18.29
N HIS A 211 11.41 1.30 18.90
CA HIS A 211 11.28 0.81 20.27
C HIS A 211 12.08 -0.48 20.54
N TRP A 212 12.12 -1.38 19.55
CA TRP A 212 12.71 -2.72 19.67
C TRP A 212 14.19 -2.78 19.27
N LEU A 213 14.82 -1.65 18.94
CA LEU A 213 16.23 -1.62 18.59
C LEU A 213 17.13 -1.84 19.81
N ASP A 214 18.23 -2.55 19.60
CA ASP A 214 19.24 -2.78 20.63
C ASP A 214 19.97 -1.47 20.98
N ARG A 215 19.64 -0.91 22.15
CA ARG A 215 20.23 0.33 22.67
C ARG A 215 21.72 0.19 23.02
N GLN A 216 22.26 -1.03 23.11
CA GLN A 216 23.69 -1.26 23.27
C GLN A 216 24.43 -1.11 21.95
N ALA A 217 23.77 -1.35 20.81
CA ALA A 217 24.38 -1.26 19.49
C ALA A 217 24.58 0.19 19.01
N ALA A 218 23.67 1.11 19.36
CA ALA A 218 23.77 2.55 19.09
C ALA A 218 22.75 3.36 19.91
N ARG A 219 22.96 4.67 20.03
CA ARG A 219 21.88 5.60 20.44
C ARG A 219 20.93 5.83 19.27
N PHE A 220 19.63 5.77 19.51
CA PHE A 220 18.59 6.02 18.51
C PHE A 220 17.68 7.16 18.98
N GLU A 221 17.45 8.13 18.12
CA GLU A 221 16.62 9.29 18.40
C GLU A 221 15.65 9.51 17.24
N LEU A 222 14.38 9.75 17.57
CA LEU A 222 13.31 10.00 16.59
C LEU A 222 12.77 11.42 16.78
N TYR A 223 12.64 12.13 15.67
CA TYR A 223 12.07 13.47 15.64
C TYR A 223 10.94 13.55 14.61
N GLU A 224 9.84 14.14 15.03
CA GLU A 224 8.84 14.67 14.11
C GLU A 224 9.27 16.07 13.66
N PHE A 225 9.29 16.29 12.35
CA PHE A 225 9.66 17.55 11.73
C PHE A 225 8.42 18.20 11.10
N ASP A 226 8.11 19.41 11.57
CA ASP A 226 7.12 20.29 10.95
C ASP A 226 7.83 21.18 9.93
N GLU A 227 7.74 20.83 8.65
CA GLU A 227 8.44 21.54 7.57
C GLU A 227 7.96 22.99 7.38
N ARG A 228 6.71 23.28 7.74
CA ARG A 228 6.11 24.62 7.58
C ARG A 228 6.54 25.54 8.71
N ALA A 229 6.50 25.05 9.95
CA ALA A 229 6.94 25.79 11.12
C ALA A 229 8.48 25.76 11.30
N GLU A 230 9.16 24.87 10.58
CA GLU A 230 10.58 24.52 10.77
C GLU A 230 10.88 24.03 12.20
N GLU A 231 9.95 23.31 12.84
CA GLU A 231 10.07 22.87 14.24
C GLU A 231 10.33 21.38 14.38
N LEU A 232 11.19 21.00 15.33
CA LEU A 232 11.49 19.61 15.66
C LEU A 232 10.83 19.21 16.99
N PHE A 233 10.14 18.08 16.98
CA PHE A 233 9.53 17.48 18.16
C PHE A 233 10.20 16.14 18.42
N HIS A 234 10.89 16.02 19.55
CA HIS A 234 11.51 14.76 19.95
C HIS A 234 10.43 13.77 20.40
N ILE A 235 10.51 12.54 19.90
CA ILE A 235 9.61 11.44 20.25
C ILE A 235 10.34 10.46 21.15
N ASP A 236 9.80 10.17 22.34
CA ASP A 236 10.32 9.12 23.19
C ASP A 236 10.01 7.75 22.59
N ILE A 237 11.03 7.09 22.06
CA ILE A 237 10.94 5.74 21.50
C ILE A 237 10.65 4.66 22.55
N SER A 238 10.74 4.98 23.84
CA SER A 238 10.40 4.07 24.95
C SER A 238 8.91 4.07 25.27
N ASP A 239 8.22 5.17 25.01
CA ASP A 239 6.81 5.34 25.32
C ASP A 239 5.95 4.76 24.20
N GLN A 240 5.28 3.63 24.46
CA GLN A 240 4.34 3.03 23.51
C GLN A 240 2.89 3.55 23.65
N GLY A 241 2.65 4.47 24.60
CA GLY A 241 1.31 4.86 24.98
C GLY A 241 0.45 3.67 25.40
N ASN A 242 -0.86 3.82 25.29
CA ASN A 242 -1.83 2.76 25.57
C ASN A 242 -2.14 1.98 24.28
N ILE A 243 -1.43 0.87 24.04
CA ILE A 243 -1.79 -0.04 22.95
C ILE A 243 -2.96 -0.92 23.39
N ALA A 244 -4.15 -0.64 22.84
CA ALA A 244 -5.31 -1.50 22.99
C ALA A 244 -5.12 -2.78 22.16
N THR A 245 -4.46 -3.78 22.74
CA THR A 245 -4.36 -5.11 22.12
C THR A 245 -5.53 -5.98 22.56
N ARG A 246 -6.17 -6.66 21.61
CA ARG A 246 -7.18 -7.68 21.88
C ARG A 246 -6.75 -8.98 21.22
N LEU A 247 -6.61 -10.04 22.01
CA LEU A 247 -6.50 -11.38 21.47
C LEU A 247 -7.85 -11.79 20.88
N VAL A 248 -7.91 -11.90 19.56
CA VAL A 248 -9.05 -12.50 18.87
C VAL A 248 -8.87 -14.01 18.90
N ARG A 249 -9.95 -14.75 19.13
CA ARG A 249 -9.91 -16.22 19.10
C ARG A 249 -9.41 -16.68 17.73
N CYS A 250 -8.32 -17.44 17.71
CA CYS A 250 -7.84 -18.09 16.50
C CYS A 250 -8.95 -18.95 15.90
N ALA A 251 -9.19 -18.82 14.59
CA ALA A 251 -10.22 -19.58 13.92
C ALA A 251 -9.88 -21.08 13.95
N ASP A 252 -10.87 -21.92 14.24
CA ASP A 252 -10.73 -23.36 14.13
C ASP A 252 -10.74 -23.74 12.65
N ASN A 253 -9.54 -23.98 12.10
CA ASN A 253 -9.35 -24.27 10.68
C ASN A 253 -10.20 -25.44 10.20
N ALA A 254 -10.33 -26.50 11.01
CA ALA A 254 -11.10 -27.68 10.63
C ALA A 254 -12.59 -27.34 10.49
N LYS A 255 -13.14 -26.58 11.44
CA LYS A 255 -14.54 -26.13 11.39
C LYS A 255 -14.79 -25.13 10.27
N ALA A 256 -13.85 -24.23 10.00
CA ALA A 256 -13.96 -23.30 8.88
C ALA A 256 -13.96 -24.04 7.53
N CYS A 257 -13.06 -25.01 7.34
CA CYS A 257 -13.03 -25.84 6.15
C CYS A 257 -14.29 -26.71 6.01
N GLN A 258 -14.83 -27.24 7.12
CA GLN A 258 -16.07 -28.01 7.08
C GLN A 258 -17.27 -27.15 6.69
N ARG A 259 -17.35 -25.91 7.19
CA ARG A 259 -18.36 -24.93 6.79
C ARG A 259 -18.28 -24.71 5.29
N PHE A 260 -17.14 -24.23 4.80
CA PHE A 260 -16.96 -23.89 3.39
C PHE A 260 -16.68 -25.10 2.47
N ALA A 261 -17.06 -26.32 2.86
CA ALA A 261 -16.70 -27.53 2.10
C ALA A 261 -17.23 -27.50 0.66
N ALA A 262 -18.46 -27.00 0.46
CA ALA A 262 -19.05 -26.85 -0.87
C ALA A 262 -18.29 -25.81 -1.71
N SER A 263 -17.96 -24.66 -1.10
CA SER A 263 -17.19 -23.61 -1.75
C SER A 263 -15.78 -24.07 -2.13
N ILE A 264 -15.11 -24.82 -1.23
CA ILE A 264 -13.79 -25.41 -1.48
C ILE A 264 -13.85 -26.40 -2.65
N ALA A 265 -14.84 -27.30 -2.66
CA ALA A 265 -15.02 -28.26 -3.74
C ALA A 265 -15.23 -27.54 -5.08
N ARG A 266 -16.04 -26.47 -5.10
CA ARG A 266 -16.33 -25.68 -6.29
C ARG A 266 -15.09 -25.02 -6.87
N VAL A 267 -14.28 -24.34 -6.04
CA VAL A 267 -13.07 -23.65 -6.50
C VAL A 267 -11.98 -24.64 -6.90
N ARG A 268 -11.78 -25.73 -6.14
CA ARG A 268 -10.79 -26.76 -6.48
C ARG A 268 -11.13 -27.52 -7.77
N ALA A 269 -12.40 -27.61 -8.14
CA ALA A 269 -12.77 -28.17 -9.45
C ALA A 269 -12.27 -27.30 -10.61
N ALA A 270 -12.19 -25.98 -10.44
CA ALA A 270 -11.71 -25.06 -11.47
C ALA A 270 -10.18 -24.85 -11.41
N VAL A 271 -9.62 -24.80 -10.20
CA VAL A 271 -8.18 -24.61 -9.92
C VAL A 271 -7.73 -25.67 -8.91
N PRO A 272 -7.36 -26.89 -9.35
CA PRO A 272 -6.96 -27.97 -8.45
C PRO A 272 -5.73 -27.63 -7.60
N GLU A 273 -4.85 -26.79 -8.13
CA GLU A 273 -3.58 -26.41 -7.50
C GLU A 273 -3.74 -25.30 -6.44
N CYS A 274 -4.96 -24.83 -6.18
CA CYS A 274 -5.16 -23.72 -5.26
C CYS A 274 -4.94 -24.09 -3.79
N GLU A 275 -4.27 -23.21 -3.07
CA GLU A 275 -4.19 -23.23 -1.62
C GLU A 275 -5.48 -22.67 -1.00
N THR A 276 -5.85 -23.24 0.15
CA THR A 276 -7.03 -22.85 0.92
C THR A 276 -6.57 -22.25 2.24
N VAL A 277 -6.81 -20.96 2.46
CA VAL A 277 -6.32 -20.21 3.62
C VAL A 277 -7.50 -19.69 4.44
N VAL A 278 -7.63 -20.14 5.69
CA VAL A 278 -8.67 -19.65 6.60
C VAL A 278 -8.26 -18.28 7.13
N LEU A 279 -9.05 -17.24 6.80
CA LEU A 279 -8.81 -15.88 7.27
C LEU A 279 -9.51 -15.62 8.61
N SER A 280 -10.73 -16.14 8.75
CA SER A 280 -11.52 -16.08 9.98
C SER A 280 -12.48 -17.26 10.05
N SER A 281 -13.27 -17.36 11.12
CA SER A 281 -14.31 -18.39 11.17
C SER A 281 -15.36 -18.23 10.05
N SER A 282 -15.55 -17.02 9.52
CA SER A 282 -16.59 -16.70 8.53
C SER A 282 -16.01 -16.38 7.15
N GLU A 283 -14.73 -16.63 6.92
CA GLU A 283 -14.04 -16.19 5.71
C GLU A 283 -12.83 -17.07 5.38
N LEU A 284 -12.73 -17.45 4.10
CA LEU A 284 -11.71 -18.35 3.58
C LEU A 284 -11.23 -17.83 2.21
N ALA A 285 -9.92 -17.74 2.02
CA ALA A 285 -9.31 -17.30 0.76
C ALA A 285 -8.75 -18.47 -0.05
N PHE A 286 -8.81 -18.35 -1.37
CA PHE A 286 -8.20 -19.25 -2.34
C PHE A 286 -7.05 -18.55 -3.04
N ARG A 287 -5.87 -19.18 -3.00
CA ARG A 287 -4.64 -18.61 -3.56
C ARG A 287 -3.99 -19.55 -4.56
N LEU A 288 -3.37 -18.99 -5.58
CA LEU A 288 -2.46 -19.71 -6.47
C LEU A 288 -1.12 -18.96 -6.44
N HIS A 289 -0.07 -19.62 -5.96
CA HIS A 289 1.26 -19.03 -5.88
C HIS A 289 1.29 -17.67 -5.17
N GLY A 290 0.64 -17.64 -4.00
CA GLY A 290 0.50 -16.45 -3.17
C GLY A 290 -0.57 -15.44 -3.60
N LEU A 291 -1.02 -15.49 -4.86
CA LEU A 291 -2.04 -14.57 -5.40
C LEU A 291 -3.44 -15.05 -5.01
N GLU A 292 -4.17 -14.24 -4.24
CA GLU A 292 -5.59 -14.45 -3.97
C GLU A 292 -6.43 -14.12 -5.20
N PHE A 293 -7.22 -15.10 -5.65
CA PHE A 293 -8.08 -14.98 -6.83
C PHE A 293 -9.57 -15.22 -6.52
N ALA A 294 -9.88 -15.79 -5.35
CA ALA A 294 -11.23 -16.00 -4.87
C ALA A 294 -11.28 -16.09 -3.35
N ARG A 295 -12.47 -15.91 -2.80
CA ARG A 295 -12.78 -15.96 -1.37
C ARG A 295 -14.18 -16.52 -1.15
N ALA A 296 -14.33 -17.41 -0.18
CA ALA A 296 -15.62 -17.83 0.34
C ALA A 296 -15.89 -17.08 1.66
N GLN A 297 -17.08 -16.51 1.79
CA GLN A 297 -17.48 -15.79 2.99
C GLN A 297 -18.93 -16.06 3.35
N VAL A 298 -19.26 -15.92 4.63
CA VAL A 298 -20.66 -15.89 5.07
C VAL A 298 -21.17 -14.47 4.88
N ALA A 299 -22.19 -14.30 4.06
CA ALA A 299 -22.86 -13.02 3.84
C ALA A 299 -24.37 -13.17 4.06
N THR A 300 -25.01 -12.05 4.35
CA THR A 300 -26.47 -11.97 4.40
C THR A 300 -27.00 -11.96 2.97
N SER A 301 -27.78 -12.97 2.62
CA SER A 301 -28.49 -13.04 1.34
C SER A 301 -29.58 -11.96 1.24
N GLU A 302 -30.12 -11.75 0.04
CA GLU A 302 -31.28 -10.87 -0.16
C GLU A 302 -32.51 -11.27 0.67
N SER A 303 -32.58 -12.54 1.07
CA SER A 303 -33.64 -13.08 1.95
C SER A 303 -33.33 -12.93 3.44
N PHE A 304 -32.33 -12.12 3.82
CA PHE A 304 -31.84 -11.93 5.18
C PHE A 304 -31.35 -13.22 5.88
N THR A 305 -31.09 -14.28 5.11
CA THR A 305 -30.49 -15.51 5.62
C THR A 305 -28.97 -15.46 5.46
N LEU A 306 -28.23 -15.92 6.46
CA LEU A 306 -26.78 -16.07 6.31
C LEU A 306 -26.51 -17.26 5.39
N SER A 307 -25.89 -17.00 4.25
CA SER A 307 -25.49 -18.02 3.29
C SER A 307 -24.03 -17.88 2.92
N GLU A 308 -23.43 -18.97 2.49
CA GLU A 308 -22.11 -18.94 1.89
C GLU A 308 -22.20 -18.31 0.50
N GLN A 309 -21.26 -17.43 0.20
CA GLN A 309 -21.07 -16.92 -1.15
C GLN A 309 -19.59 -16.97 -1.51
N ILE A 310 -19.31 -17.19 -2.79
CA ILE A 310 -17.97 -17.08 -3.36
C ILE A 310 -17.87 -15.71 -4.03
N VAL A 311 -16.79 -15.01 -3.75
CA VAL A 311 -16.38 -13.78 -4.42
C VAL A 311 -15.08 -14.09 -5.16
N PHE A 312 -14.97 -13.71 -6.42
CA PHE A 312 -13.79 -13.95 -7.23
C PHE A 312 -13.28 -12.65 -7.88
N GLY A 313 -12.00 -12.61 -8.19
CA GLY A 313 -11.32 -11.42 -8.68
C GLY A 313 -9.88 -11.36 -8.18
N SER A 314 -9.07 -10.49 -8.78
CA SER A 314 -7.67 -10.32 -8.40
C SER A 314 -7.41 -8.91 -7.92
N GLY A 315 -6.64 -8.76 -6.83
CA GLY A 315 -6.26 -7.45 -6.30
C GLY A 315 -7.44 -6.77 -5.62
N ALA A 316 -7.78 -5.56 -6.07
CA ALA A 316 -8.92 -4.82 -5.54
C ALA A 316 -10.25 -5.20 -6.20
N HIS A 317 -10.23 -5.90 -7.35
CA HIS A 317 -11.46 -6.33 -8.03
C HIS A 317 -12.11 -7.52 -7.33
N GLU A 318 -13.42 -7.43 -7.13
CA GLU A 318 -14.24 -8.48 -6.55
C GLU A 318 -15.59 -8.58 -7.30
N THR A 319 -16.01 -9.81 -7.63
CA THR A 319 -17.29 -10.14 -8.27
C THR A 319 -17.91 -11.32 -7.52
N VAL A 320 -19.20 -11.23 -7.19
CA VAL A 320 -19.92 -12.34 -6.55
C VAL A 320 -20.20 -13.42 -7.59
N LEU A 321 -19.95 -14.68 -7.24
CA LEU A 321 -20.28 -15.83 -8.07
C LEU A 321 -21.79 -16.09 -8.06
N SER A 322 -22.39 -15.96 -9.23
CA SER A 322 -23.80 -16.23 -9.51
C SER A 322 -23.90 -17.00 -10.85
N PRO A 323 -25.07 -17.54 -11.21
CA PRO A 323 -25.26 -18.18 -12.51
C PRO A 323 -24.87 -17.27 -13.70
N GLU A 324 -25.05 -15.96 -13.57
CA GLU A 324 -24.73 -14.96 -14.59
C GLU A 324 -23.23 -14.68 -14.67
N SER A 325 -22.52 -14.67 -13.53
CA SER A 325 -21.07 -14.40 -13.47
C SER A 325 -20.21 -15.67 -13.61
N GLU A 326 -20.83 -16.85 -13.65
CA GLU A 326 -20.16 -18.15 -13.82
C GLU A 326 -19.21 -18.22 -15.04
N PRO A 327 -19.56 -17.69 -16.24
CA PRO A 327 -18.61 -17.67 -17.36
C PRO A 327 -17.36 -16.84 -17.07
N LEU A 328 -17.52 -15.68 -16.41
CA LEU A 328 -16.41 -14.80 -16.03
C LEU A 328 -15.51 -15.47 -14.98
N PHE A 329 -16.12 -16.19 -14.04
CA PHE A 329 -15.38 -16.98 -13.06
C PHE A 329 -14.48 -18.01 -13.74
N LEU A 330 -15.04 -18.83 -14.62
CA LEU A 330 -14.27 -19.87 -15.33
C LEU A 330 -13.16 -19.28 -16.19
N GLU A 331 -13.43 -18.17 -16.89
CA GLU A 331 -12.41 -17.45 -17.67
C GLU A 331 -11.26 -16.95 -16.78
N LEU A 332 -11.58 -16.32 -15.64
CA LEU A 332 -10.56 -15.85 -14.70
C LEU A 332 -9.74 -17.02 -14.13
N MET A 333 -10.38 -18.13 -13.75
CA MET A 333 -9.67 -19.30 -13.22
C MET A 333 -8.68 -19.87 -14.24
N GLN A 334 -9.08 -19.99 -15.51
CA GLN A 334 -8.19 -20.43 -16.59
C GLN A 334 -7.04 -19.45 -16.80
N ARG A 335 -7.34 -18.14 -16.80
CA ARG A 335 -6.33 -17.09 -17.00
C ARG A 335 -5.32 -17.06 -15.86
N VAL A 336 -5.77 -17.15 -14.61
CA VAL A 336 -4.90 -17.21 -13.42
C VAL A 336 -4.00 -18.44 -13.48
N ARG A 337 -4.52 -19.63 -13.83
CA ARG A 337 -3.69 -20.83 -13.99
C ARG A 337 -2.63 -20.70 -15.07
N ARG A 338 -3.01 -20.15 -16.24
CA ARG A 338 -2.10 -19.94 -17.36
C ARG A 338 -1.02 -18.91 -17.05
N GLU A 339 -1.42 -17.76 -16.49
CA GLU A 339 -0.54 -16.61 -16.33
C GLU A 339 0.28 -16.66 -15.06
N ARG A 340 -0.12 -17.44 -14.05
CA ARG A 340 0.61 -17.59 -12.77
C ARG A 340 1.43 -18.88 -12.66
N GLY A 341 1.48 -19.70 -13.72
CA GLY A 341 2.34 -20.89 -13.82
C GLY A 341 3.75 -20.55 -14.35
N PRO A 342 4.74 -21.46 -14.26
CA PRO A 342 6.15 -21.20 -14.62
C PRO A 342 6.39 -20.52 -15.98
N ASP A 343 5.53 -20.82 -16.97
CA ASP A 343 5.59 -20.30 -18.34
C ASP A 343 4.70 -19.06 -18.58
N GLY A 344 4.19 -18.45 -17.50
CA GLY A 344 3.32 -17.27 -17.55
C GLY A 344 3.99 -16.05 -18.17
N ASP A 345 3.20 -15.23 -18.86
CA ASP A 345 3.70 -13.97 -19.42
C ASP A 345 4.08 -13.00 -18.29
N ARG A 346 5.38 -12.71 -18.18
CA ARG A 346 5.92 -11.75 -17.20
C ARG A 346 5.39 -10.33 -17.35
N ARG A 347 4.75 -10.02 -18.48
CA ARG A 347 4.08 -8.74 -18.72
C ARG A 347 2.64 -8.71 -18.25
N SER A 348 2.03 -9.86 -17.98
CA SER A 348 0.68 -9.92 -17.45
C SER A 348 0.59 -9.22 -16.08
N PRO A 349 -0.48 -8.44 -15.84
CA PRO A 349 -0.81 -7.95 -14.51
C PRO A 349 -0.89 -9.08 -13.47
N LEU A 350 -1.53 -10.23 -13.80
CA LEU A 350 -1.68 -11.36 -12.88
C LEU A 350 -0.33 -11.98 -12.49
N TRP A 351 0.68 -11.93 -13.37
CA TRP A 351 2.05 -12.34 -13.03
C TRP A 351 2.77 -11.34 -12.13
N ARG A 352 2.59 -10.05 -12.37
CA ARG A 352 3.33 -9.01 -11.64
C ARG A 352 2.72 -8.70 -10.28
N MET A 353 1.45 -9.02 -10.06
CA MET A 353 0.78 -8.83 -8.79
C MET A 353 1.38 -9.73 -7.70
N GLN A 354 1.62 -9.19 -6.51
CA GLN A 354 2.19 -9.93 -5.37
C GLN A 354 3.42 -10.79 -5.73
N PRO A 355 4.49 -10.19 -6.31
CA PRO A 355 5.62 -10.95 -6.85
C PRO A 355 6.43 -11.66 -5.76
N GLU A 356 6.51 -11.06 -4.56
CA GLU A 356 7.25 -11.61 -3.41
C GLU A 356 6.60 -12.89 -2.87
N ARG A 357 5.26 -13.02 -2.96
CA ARG A 357 4.52 -14.17 -2.41
C ARG A 357 4.68 -15.44 -3.22
N TRP A 358 5.30 -15.37 -4.40
CA TRP A 358 5.62 -16.57 -5.15
C TRP A 358 6.59 -17.47 -4.38
N LEU A 359 7.49 -16.86 -3.60
CA LEU A 359 8.47 -17.53 -2.74
C LEU A 359 7.84 -18.21 -1.52
N GLU A 360 6.67 -17.76 -1.07
CA GLU A 360 5.96 -18.35 0.08
C GLU A 360 5.25 -19.67 -0.28
N SER A 361 5.04 -19.92 -1.58
CA SER A 361 4.30 -21.08 -2.11
C SER A 361 5.20 -22.23 -2.62
N GLN A 362 6.51 -22.15 -2.39
CA GLN A 362 7.51 -23.14 -2.82
C GLN A 362 7.80 -24.16 -1.72
#